data_AF-A0A9P6LSZ1-F1
#
_entry.id   AF-A0A9P6LSZ1-F1
#
_cell.length_a   1.000
_cell.length_b   1.000
_cell.length_c   1.000
_cell.angle_alpha   90.00
_cell.angle_beta   90.00
_cell.angle_gamma   90.00
#
_symmetry.space_group_name_H-M   'P 1'
#
loop_
_entity.id
_entity.type
_entity.pdbx_description
1 polymer ?
#
loop_
_entity_poly.entity_id
_entity_poly.type
_entity_poly.pdbx_seq_one_letter_code
_entity_poly.pdbx_strand_id
1 'polypeptide(L)'
;MAPGAAIQHFSNMGLLVDFPLQEHQLEPFHYSLLMETAMMLILTHQLFARPLQCIFDGTKEFEAICTWMESQGSTVTARWRQELCLSIAQDVGEMKLRKEKEVDLAIVKLKELVSSVYGNVDMSDKIKELCNIAFDLSYAMYGMESRVYPIQVKLGSPFNEEEMTMAKRSDPSGSVSFMVFPGFQDSNNKLYYKAKVWCPVKKPEPELEPKPEPEPEPEPKLDQNESCLSLKKNSLKTLNH
;
A
#
# COMPACT_ATOMS: atom_id res chain seq x y z
N MET A 1 -11.90 21.37 8.81
CA MET A 1 -12.00 19.91 8.89
C MET A 1 -11.46 19.50 10.26
N ALA A 2 -12.21 18.74 11.05
CA ALA A 2 -11.69 18.17 12.29
C ALA A 2 -10.91 16.90 11.93
N PRO A 3 -9.56 16.88 12.04
CA PRO A 3 -8.74 15.73 11.60
C PRO A 3 -9.20 14.41 12.21
N GLY A 4 -9.68 14.45 13.46
CA GLY A 4 -10.12 13.27 14.19
C GLY A 4 -11.26 12.48 13.55
N ALA A 5 -12.20 13.13 12.85
CA ALA A 5 -13.31 12.41 12.20
C ALA A 5 -12.83 11.56 11.02
N ALA A 6 -11.95 12.12 10.18
CA ALA A 6 -11.36 11.40 9.05
C ALA A 6 -10.45 10.26 9.51
N ILE A 7 -9.61 10.50 10.52
CA ILE A 7 -8.73 9.48 11.11
C ILE A 7 -9.53 8.32 11.69
N GLN A 8 -10.58 8.60 12.47
CA GLN A 8 -11.42 7.55 13.02
C GLN A 8 -12.07 6.71 11.91
N HIS A 9 -12.52 7.35 10.82
CA HIS A 9 -13.11 6.63 9.70
C HIS A 9 -12.08 5.72 8.99
N PHE A 10 -10.89 6.23 8.68
CA PHE A 10 -9.82 5.43 8.07
C PHE A 10 -9.33 4.30 8.99
N SER A 11 -9.28 4.54 10.30
CA SER A 11 -8.99 3.51 11.30
C SER A 11 -10.04 2.38 11.28
N ASN A 12 -11.32 2.73 11.25
CA ASN A 12 -12.42 1.76 11.17
C ASN A 12 -12.39 0.93 9.88
N MET A 13 -11.86 1.48 8.78
CA MET A 13 -11.62 0.76 7.53
C MET A 13 -10.34 -0.08 7.54
N GLY A 14 -9.56 -0.05 8.63
CA GLY A 14 -8.28 -0.76 8.74
C GLY A 14 -7.12 -0.11 7.98
N LEU A 15 -7.33 1.06 7.36
CA LEU A 15 -6.32 1.71 6.51
C LEU A 15 -5.12 2.26 7.29
N LEU A 16 -5.27 2.47 8.59
CA LEU A 16 -4.22 2.97 9.47
C LEU A 16 -3.45 1.86 10.20
N VAL A 17 -3.86 0.60 10.09
CA VAL A 17 -3.21 -0.52 10.80
C VAL A 17 -1.78 -0.73 10.31
N ASP A 18 -1.60 -0.70 8.99
CA ASP A 18 -0.30 -0.90 8.34
C ASP A 18 0.30 0.41 7.79
N PHE A 19 -0.30 1.57 8.14
CA PHE A 19 0.20 2.85 7.66
C PHE A 19 1.47 3.24 8.42
N PRO A 20 2.56 3.63 7.74
CA PRO A 20 3.88 3.78 8.38
C PRO A 20 4.00 5.04 9.26
N LEU A 21 2.97 5.88 9.31
CA LEU A 21 2.97 7.13 10.07
C LEU A 21 1.91 7.11 11.16
N GLN A 22 2.26 7.70 12.31
CA GLN A 22 1.34 7.96 13.40
C GLN A 22 0.39 9.11 13.06
N GLU A 23 -0.77 9.17 13.74
CA GLU A 23 -1.82 10.18 13.52
C GLU A 23 -1.28 11.62 13.48
N HIS A 24 -0.42 11.97 14.46
CA HIS A 24 0.16 13.31 14.58
C HIS A 24 1.18 13.66 13.48
N GLN A 25 1.62 12.68 12.69
CA GLN A 25 2.57 12.85 11.58
C GLN A 25 1.85 13.01 10.22
N LEU A 26 0.51 12.83 10.19
CA LEU A 26 -0.26 12.89 8.96
C LEU A 26 -0.42 14.33 8.45
N GLU A 27 0.30 14.64 7.39
CA GLU A 27 0.07 15.84 6.56
C GLU A 27 -1.16 15.71 5.62
N PRO A 28 -1.73 16.84 5.11
CA PRO A 28 -2.90 16.85 4.22
C PRO A 28 -2.84 15.91 3.01
N PHE A 29 -1.65 15.68 2.45
CA PHE A 29 -1.52 14.78 1.30
C PHE A 29 -1.72 13.31 1.68
N HIS A 30 -1.39 12.88 2.91
CA HIS A 30 -1.64 11.51 3.36
C HIS A 30 -3.14 11.23 3.43
N TYR A 31 -3.95 12.21 3.88
CA TYR A 31 -5.41 12.08 3.83
C TYR A 31 -5.93 11.90 2.41
N SER A 32 -5.27 12.52 1.41
CA SER A 32 -5.62 12.30 0.00
C SER A 32 -5.28 10.88 -0.45
N LEU A 33 -4.13 10.33 -0.04
CA LEU A 33 -3.76 8.93 -0.32
C LEU A 33 -4.73 7.94 0.33
N LEU A 34 -5.06 8.17 1.61
CA LEU A 34 -6.01 7.34 2.36
C LEU A 34 -7.41 7.42 1.74
N MET A 35 -7.84 8.60 1.31
CA MET A 35 -9.11 8.79 0.62
C MET A 35 -9.15 8.04 -0.72
N GLU A 36 -8.12 8.20 -1.57
CA GLU A 36 -8.01 7.47 -2.83
C GLU A 36 -8.09 5.95 -2.58
N THR A 37 -7.39 5.46 -1.56
CA THR A 37 -7.39 4.04 -1.19
C THR A 37 -8.77 3.58 -0.70
N ALA A 38 -9.41 4.35 0.16
CA ALA A 38 -10.75 4.04 0.68
C ALA A 38 -11.80 3.98 -0.44
N MET A 39 -11.76 4.94 -1.38
CA MET A 39 -12.63 4.95 -2.55
C MET A 39 -12.39 3.71 -3.41
N MET A 40 -11.13 3.35 -3.65
CA MET A 40 -10.79 2.16 -4.41
C MET A 40 -11.21 0.86 -3.73
N LEU A 41 -11.05 0.73 -2.41
CA LEU A 41 -11.54 -0.43 -1.69
C LEU A 41 -13.04 -0.61 -1.84
N ILE A 42 -13.81 0.48 -1.76
CA ILE A 42 -15.26 0.46 -1.98
C ILE A 42 -15.57 0.04 -3.42
N LEU A 43 -14.97 0.68 -4.43
CA LEU A 43 -15.20 0.33 -5.83
C LEU A 43 -14.81 -1.11 -6.12
N THR A 44 -13.65 -1.56 -5.66
CA THR A 44 -13.20 -2.94 -5.84
C THR A 44 -14.16 -3.92 -5.19
N HIS A 45 -14.58 -3.68 -3.95
CA HIS A 45 -15.49 -4.59 -3.24
C HIS A 45 -16.89 -4.64 -3.84
N GLN A 46 -17.44 -3.49 -4.24
CA GLN A 46 -18.81 -3.40 -4.76
C GLN A 46 -18.90 -3.79 -6.24
N LEU A 47 -17.93 -3.39 -7.07
CA LEU A 47 -18.07 -3.45 -8.53
C LEU A 47 -17.09 -4.41 -9.23
N PHE A 48 -15.86 -4.58 -8.72
CA PHE A 48 -14.85 -5.42 -9.37
C PHE A 48 -14.75 -6.85 -8.81
N ALA A 49 -15.07 -7.04 -7.53
CA ALA A 49 -15.03 -8.35 -6.87
C ALA A 49 -16.28 -9.19 -7.15
N ARG A 50 -17.38 -8.55 -7.57
CA ARG A 50 -18.67 -9.21 -7.86
C ARG A 50 -19.31 -8.75 -9.17
N PRO A 51 -18.55 -8.65 -10.26
CA PRO A 51 -19.13 -8.19 -11.51
C PRO A 51 -20.09 -9.25 -12.03
N LEU A 52 -21.09 -8.77 -12.77
CA LEU A 52 -22.21 -9.56 -13.24
C LEU A 52 -23.13 -10.14 -12.14
N GLN A 53 -22.96 -9.75 -10.87
CA GLN A 53 -23.93 -10.09 -9.80
C GLN A 53 -25.33 -9.52 -10.09
N CYS A 54 -25.42 -8.47 -10.91
CA CYS A 54 -26.70 -7.97 -11.39
C CYS A 54 -27.38 -8.90 -12.41
N ILE A 55 -26.68 -9.88 -12.99
CA ILE A 55 -27.24 -10.84 -13.97
C ILE A 55 -27.40 -12.22 -13.36
N PHE A 56 -26.39 -12.68 -12.64
CA PHE A 56 -26.35 -14.00 -12.04
C PHE A 56 -26.48 -13.88 -10.52
N ASP A 57 -27.24 -14.79 -9.90
CA ASP A 57 -27.42 -14.87 -8.45
C ASP A 57 -26.14 -15.36 -7.72
N GLY A 58 -24.99 -14.94 -8.20
CA GLY A 58 -23.67 -15.39 -7.77
C GLY A 58 -22.67 -15.43 -8.92
N THR A 59 -21.40 -15.51 -8.56
CA THR A 59 -20.32 -15.76 -9.53
C THR A 59 -20.37 -17.17 -10.10
N LYS A 60 -21.06 -18.11 -9.43
CA LYS A 60 -21.03 -19.55 -9.76
C LYS A 60 -21.76 -19.88 -11.06
N GLU A 61 -22.92 -19.27 -11.30
CA GLU A 61 -23.74 -19.53 -12.49
C GLU A 61 -23.02 -19.01 -13.74
N PHE A 62 -22.43 -17.82 -13.65
CA PHE A 62 -21.61 -17.29 -14.73
C PHE A 62 -20.33 -18.11 -14.95
N GLU A 63 -19.68 -18.55 -13.87
CA GLU A 63 -18.53 -19.44 -13.98
C GLU A 63 -18.90 -20.75 -14.66
N ALA A 64 -20.06 -21.32 -14.35
CA ALA A 64 -20.57 -22.52 -15.03
C ALA A 64 -20.79 -22.28 -16.53
N ILE A 65 -21.35 -21.12 -16.91
CA ILE A 65 -21.49 -20.71 -18.32
C ILE A 65 -20.11 -20.58 -18.97
N CYS A 66 -19.15 -19.90 -18.33
CA CYS A 66 -17.80 -19.74 -18.86
C CYS A 66 -17.09 -21.07 -19.02
N THR A 67 -17.15 -21.96 -18.02
CA THR A 67 -16.57 -23.31 -18.08
C THR A 67 -17.22 -24.14 -19.19
N TRP A 68 -18.52 -24.02 -19.39
CA TRP A 68 -19.20 -24.65 -20.52
C TRP A 68 -18.73 -24.07 -21.87
N MET A 69 -18.59 -22.74 -21.99
CA MET A 69 -18.08 -22.10 -23.21
C MET A 69 -16.63 -22.53 -23.49
N GLU A 70 -15.80 -22.68 -22.47
CA GLU A 70 -14.42 -23.17 -22.58
C GLU A 70 -14.38 -24.65 -23.02
N SER A 71 -15.33 -25.46 -22.56
CA SER A 71 -15.44 -26.87 -22.97
C SER A 71 -15.84 -27.04 -24.44
N GLN A 72 -16.34 -25.99 -25.11
CA GLN A 72 -16.63 -26.01 -26.56
C GLN A 72 -15.41 -25.68 -27.43
N GLY A 73 -14.27 -25.31 -26.83
CA GLY A 73 -13.04 -24.97 -27.54
C GLY A 73 -12.72 -23.47 -27.52
N SER A 74 -11.44 -23.16 -27.33
CA SER A 74 -10.94 -21.81 -27.00
C SER A 74 -11.18 -20.74 -28.06
N THR A 75 -11.35 -21.11 -29.33
CA THR A 75 -11.46 -20.15 -30.45
C THR A 75 -12.79 -19.39 -30.48
N VAL A 76 -13.86 -19.92 -29.87
CA VAL A 76 -15.18 -19.27 -29.84
C VAL A 76 -15.57 -18.75 -28.45
N THR A 77 -14.96 -19.26 -27.39
CA THR A 77 -15.25 -18.88 -26.00
C THR A 77 -15.11 -17.38 -25.75
N ALA A 78 -14.03 -16.78 -26.27
CA ALA A 78 -13.78 -15.34 -26.16
C ALA A 78 -14.92 -14.52 -26.77
N ARG A 79 -15.28 -14.86 -28.01
CA ARG A 79 -16.35 -14.18 -28.74
C ARG A 79 -17.70 -14.34 -28.04
N TRP A 80 -18.03 -15.54 -27.58
CA TRP A 80 -19.29 -15.77 -26.88
C TRP A 80 -19.40 -15.01 -25.55
N ARG A 81 -18.30 -14.89 -24.80
CA ARG A 81 -18.25 -14.04 -23.61
C ARG A 81 -18.46 -12.56 -23.96
N GLN A 82 -17.80 -12.06 -25.01
CA GLN A 82 -17.99 -10.70 -25.48
C GLN A 82 -19.43 -10.42 -25.91
N GLU A 83 -20.04 -11.32 -26.69
CA GLU A 83 -21.44 -11.17 -27.15
C GLU A 83 -22.44 -11.24 -25.99
N LEU A 84 -22.24 -12.17 -25.05
CA LEU A 84 -23.05 -12.23 -23.83
C LEU A 84 -22.93 -10.93 -23.04
N CYS A 85 -21.69 -10.43 -22.89
CA CYS A 85 -21.46 -9.15 -22.25
C CYS A 85 -22.13 -7.99 -23.02
N LEU A 86 -22.00 -7.91 -24.33
CA LEU A 86 -22.65 -6.85 -25.11
C LEU A 86 -24.19 -6.90 -24.99
N SER A 87 -24.77 -8.10 -25.07
CA SER A 87 -26.22 -8.30 -24.96
C SER A 87 -26.77 -7.84 -23.61
N ILE A 88 -26.07 -8.17 -22.53
CA ILE A 88 -26.46 -7.76 -21.17
C ILE A 88 -26.29 -6.24 -21.01
N ALA A 89 -25.22 -5.64 -21.54
CA ALA A 89 -24.99 -4.20 -21.44
C ALA A 89 -26.04 -3.36 -22.20
N GLN A 90 -26.64 -3.95 -23.24
CA GLN A 90 -27.69 -3.34 -24.06
C GLN A 90 -29.11 -3.63 -23.56
N ASP A 91 -29.27 -4.46 -22.52
CA ASP A 91 -30.58 -4.74 -21.96
C ASP A 91 -31.20 -3.46 -21.38
N VAL A 92 -32.45 -3.19 -21.75
CA VAL A 92 -33.22 -2.02 -21.27
C VAL A 92 -34.29 -2.41 -20.26
N GLY A 93 -34.37 -3.68 -19.88
CA GLY A 93 -35.38 -4.25 -19.01
C GLY A 93 -34.88 -4.44 -17.58
N GLU A 94 -35.07 -5.64 -17.05
CA GLU A 94 -34.77 -5.98 -15.66
C GLU A 94 -33.27 -5.88 -15.35
N MET A 95 -32.39 -6.21 -16.30
CA MET A 95 -30.94 -6.20 -16.05
C MET A 95 -30.42 -4.76 -15.89
N LYS A 96 -31.00 -3.80 -16.62
CA LYS A 96 -30.70 -2.38 -16.41
C LYS A 96 -31.02 -1.94 -14.98
N LEU A 97 -32.19 -2.30 -14.46
CA LEU A 97 -32.60 -1.96 -13.09
C LEU A 97 -31.68 -2.60 -12.05
N ARG A 98 -31.27 -3.85 -12.27
CA ARG A 98 -30.32 -4.54 -11.39
C ARG A 98 -28.93 -3.88 -11.46
N LYS A 99 -28.45 -3.48 -12.64
CA LYS A 99 -27.22 -2.69 -12.81
C LYS A 99 -27.28 -1.37 -12.04
N GLU A 100 -28.35 -0.61 -12.22
CA GLU A 100 -28.57 0.66 -11.54
C GLU A 100 -28.55 0.48 -10.02
N LYS A 101 -29.17 -0.58 -9.50
CA LYS A 101 -29.15 -0.93 -8.07
C LYS A 101 -27.74 -1.18 -7.51
N GLU A 102 -26.90 -1.92 -8.24
CA GLU A 102 -25.51 -2.18 -7.81
C GLU A 102 -24.67 -0.90 -7.83
N VAL A 103 -24.84 -0.08 -8.87
CA VAL A 103 -24.19 1.25 -8.97
C VAL A 103 -24.65 2.17 -7.83
N ASP A 104 -25.95 2.19 -7.52
CA ASP A 104 -26.51 2.99 -6.44
C ASP A 104 -25.96 2.59 -5.07
N LEU A 105 -25.75 1.29 -4.83
CA LEU A 105 -25.12 0.82 -3.60
C LEU A 105 -23.69 1.38 -3.45
N ALA A 106 -22.90 1.35 -4.53
CA ALA A 106 -21.56 1.94 -4.55
C ALA A 106 -21.61 3.47 -4.34
N ILE A 107 -22.57 4.16 -4.97
CA ILE A 107 -22.79 5.61 -4.79
C ILE A 107 -23.09 5.94 -3.33
N VAL A 108 -24.00 5.20 -2.68
CA VAL A 108 -24.34 5.41 -1.27
C VAL A 108 -23.09 5.26 -0.39
N LYS A 109 -22.30 4.19 -0.60
CA LYS A 109 -21.07 3.95 0.16
C LYS A 109 -20.01 5.03 -0.04
N LEU A 110 -19.81 5.50 -1.27
CA LEU A 110 -18.88 6.59 -1.55
C LEU A 110 -19.36 7.93 -0.99
N LYS A 111 -20.67 8.20 -1.02
CA LYS A 111 -21.25 9.39 -0.37
C LYS A 111 -21.04 9.35 1.14
N GLU A 112 -21.31 8.22 1.79
CA GLU A 112 -21.03 8.01 3.22
C GLU A 112 -19.55 8.29 3.55
N LEU A 113 -18.63 7.74 2.75
CA LEU A 113 -17.19 7.98 2.89
C LEU A 113 -16.85 9.47 2.76
N VAL A 114 -17.25 10.11 1.66
CA VAL A 114 -16.96 11.54 1.41
C VAL A 114 -17.54 12.41 2.52
N SER A 115 -18.77 12.14 2.95
CA SER A 115 -19.41 12.87 4.04
C SER A 115 -18.71 12.70 5.38
N SER A 116 -18.20 11.50 5.68
CA SER A 116 -17.46 11.24 6.92
C SER A 116 -16.10 11.94 6.98
N VAL A 117 -15.43 12.08 5.84
CA VAL A 117 -14.08 12.67 5.74
C VAL A 117 -14.15 14.18 5.55
N TYR A 118 -14.96 14.66 4.60
CA TYR A 118 -15.02 16.06 4.18
C TYR A 118 -16.22 16.84 4.75
N GLY A 119 -17.18 16.18 5.40
CA GLY A 119 -18.45 16.79 5.82
C GLY A 119 -19.44 16.89 4.67
N ASN A 120 -20.41 17.82 4.77
CA ASN A 120 -21.49 17.98 3.80
C ASN A 120 -21.03 18.66 2.50
N VAL A 121 -20.08 18.05 1.78
CA VAL A 121 -19.67 18.48 0.44
C VAL A 121 -20.51 17.74 -0.59
N ASP A 122 -21.20 18.49 -1.45
CA ASP A 122 -21.94 17.89 -2.54
C ASP A 122 -20.98 17.52 -3.69
N MET A 123 -20.74 16.22 -3.83
CA MET A 123 -20.03 15.64 -4.98
C MET A 123 -20.89 14.59 -5.69
N SER A 124 -22.21 14.70 -5.60
CA SER A 124 -23.14 13.66 -6.04
C SER A 124 -22.93 13.26 -7.50
N ASP A 125 -22.79 14.24 -8.40
CA ASP A 125 -22.62 13.98 -9.83
C ASP A 125 -21.29 13.29 -10.14
N LYS A 126 -20.19 13.72 -9.50
CA LYS A 126 -18.86 13.13 -9.68
C LYS A 126 -18.79 11.71 -9.14
N ILE A 127 -19.40 11.45 -7.98
CA ILE A 127 -19.48 10.11 -7.40
C ILE A 127 -20.30 9.20 -8.33
N LYS A 128 -21.42 9.70 -8.85
CA LYS A 128 -22.25 8.95 -9.81
C LYS A 128 -21.48 8.63 -11.08
N GLU A 129 -20.81 9.61 -11.68
CA GLU A 129 -19.98 9.42 -12.87
C GLU A 129 -18.89 8.37 -12.63
N LEU A 130 -18.15 8.49 -11.51
CA LEU A 130 -17.10 7.55 -11.14
C LEU A 130 -17.63 6.11 -10.98
N CYS A 131 -18.75 5.91 -10.27
CA CYS A 131 -19.34 4.59 -10.10
C CYS A 131 -19.79 3.97 -11.43
N ASN A 132 -20.36 4.78 -12.35
CA ASN A 132 -20.76 4.29 -13.67
C ASN A 132 -19.53 3.87 -14.48
N ILE A 133 -18.48 4.70 -14.52
CA ILE A 133 -17.21 4.36 -15.19
C ILE A 133 -16.61 3.08 -14.61
N ALA A 134 -16.57 2.96 -13.28
CA ALA A 134 -16.02 1.79 -12.61
C ALA A 134 -16.83 0.52 -12.91
N PHE A 135 -18.16 0.62 -12.96
CA PHE A 135 -19.03 -0.49 -13.35
C PHE A 135 -18.79 -0.89 -14.81
N ASP A 136 -18.78 0.06 -15.74
CA ASP A 136 -18.56 -0.23 -17.16
C ASP A 136 -17.18 -0.84 -17.39
N LEU A 137 -16.17 -0.41 -16.63
CA LEU A 137 -14.83 -1.00 -16.67
C LEU A 137 -14.81 -2.42 -16.10
N SER A 138 -15.43 -2.67 -14.94
CA SER A 138 -15.48 -4.01 -14.36
C SER A 138 -16.18 -5.00 -15.28
N TYR A 139 -17.21 -4.51 -15.98
CA TYR A 139 -17.93 -5.24 -17.00
C TYR A 139 -17.06 -5.57 -18.23
N ALA A 140 -16.40 -4.56 -18.79
CA ALA A 140 -15.50 -4.74 -19.92
C ALA A 140 -14.39 -5.74 -19.60
N MET A 141 -13.80 -5.65 -18.41
CA MET A 141 -12.77 -6.58 -17.92
C MET A 141 -13.26 -8.03 -17.86
N TYR A 142 -14.53 -8.28 -17.57
CA TYR A 142 -15.11 -9.63 -17.54
C TYR A 142 -15.45 -10.17 -18.93
N GLY A 143 -15.77 -9.29 -19.88
CA GLY A 143 -15.96 -9.66 -21.29
C GLY A 143 -14.65 -9.97 -22.03
N MET A 144 -13.49 -9.70 -21.44
CA MET A 144 -12.19 -10.00 -22.06
C MET A 144 -11.87 -11.48 -22.05
N GLU A 145 -10.99 -11.91 -22.96
CA GLU A 145 -10.60 -13.33 -23.13
C GLU A 145 -9.95 -13.91 -21.88
N SER A 146 -9.33 -13.04 -21.08
CA SER A 146 -8.49 -13.36 -19.96
C SER A 146 -9.09 -12.77 -18.68
N ARG A 147 -9.31 -13.59 -17.64
CA ARG A 147 -9.86 -13.11 -16.35
C ARG A 147 -8.90 -12.09 -15.75
N VAL A 148 -9.33 -10.83 -15.66
CA VAL A 148 -8.53 -9.75 -15.05
C VAL A 148 -8.87 -9.62 -13.57
N TYR A 149 -7.87 -9.58 -12.71
CA TYR A 149 -8.02 -9.49 -11.26
C TYR A 149 -7.04 -8.48 -10.64
N PRO A 150 -7.39 -7.88 -9.49
CA PRO A 150 -6.50 -6.96 -8.80
C PRO A 150 -5.29 -7.71 -8.22
N ILE A 151 -4.11 -7.11 -8.31
CA ILE A 151 -2.89 -7.59 -7.66
C ILE A 151 -2.52 -6.74 -6.47
N GLN A 152 -2.09 -7.40 -5.41
CA GLN A 152 -1.58 -6.79 -4.19
C GLN A 152 -0.06 -6.64 -4.29
N VAL A 153 0.45 -5.47 -3.92
CA VAL A 153 1.88 -5.25 -3.78
C VAL A 153 2.29 -5.56 -2.34
N LYS A 154 3.36 -6.34 -2.18
CA LYS A 154 3.90 -6.65 -0.85
C LYS A 154 4.51 -5.40 -0.21
N LEU A 155 3.97 -4.96 0.93
CA LEU A 155 4.58 -3.87 1.71
C LEU A 155 6.01 -4.23 2.13
N GLY A 156 6.90 -3.25 2.10
CA GLY A 156 8.34 -3.38 2.33
C GLY A 156 9.15 -3.81 1.09
N SER A 157 8.52 -4.14 -0.04
CA SER A 157 9.26 -4.45 -1.27
C SER A 157 9.93 -3.19 -1.86
N PRO A 158 11.02 -3.32 -2.65
CA PRO A 158 11.51 -2.21 -3.45
C PRO A 158 10.45 -1.77 -4.47
N PHE A 159 10.53 -0.52 -4.91
CA PHE A 159 9.73 -0.02 -6.03
C PHE A 159 10.15 -0.73 -7.33
N ASN A 160 9.17 -1.22 -8.10
CA ASN A 160 9.37 -1.81 -9.42
C ASN A 160 8.64 -0.97 -10.48
N GLU A 161 9.39 -0.26 -11.32
CA GLU A 161 8.81 0.61 -12.36
C GLU A 161 8.00 -0.17 -13.41
N GLU A 162 8.28 -1.46 -13.63
CA GLU A 162 7.53 -2.28 -14.60
C GLU A 162 6.11 -2.58 -14.11
N GLU A 163 5.93 -2.71 -12.80
CA GLU A 163 4.67 -3.15 -12.17
C GLU A 163 3.95 -2.04 -11.40
N MET A 164 4.63 -0.93 -11.12
CA MET A 164 4.18 0.09 -10.17
C MET A 164 4.29 1.51 -10.74
N THR A 165 3.46 2.40 -10.19
CA THR A 165 3.49 3.85 -10.37
C THR A 165 3.55 4.52 -9.01
N MET A 166 4.21 5.66 -8.92
CA MET A 166 4.36 6.38 -7.67
C MET A 166 3.19 7.33 -7.40
N ALA A 167 2.76 7.38 -6.14
CA ALA A 167 1.94 8.44 -5.63
C ALA A 167 2.75 9.74 -5.46
N LYS A 168 2.05 10.87 -5.27
CA LYS A 168 2.70 12.16 -5.01
C LYS A 168 3.58 12.08 -3.77
N ARG A 169 4.73 12.78 -3.80
CA ARG A 169 5.71 12.81 -2.70
C ARG A 169 6.22 11.42 -2.30
N SER A 170 6.44 10.57 -3.31
CA SER A 170 7.15 9.30 -3.14
C SER A 170 8.60 9.43 -3.59
N ASP A 171 9.45 8.56 -3.07
CA ASP A 171 10.84 8.37 -3.47
C ASP A 171 11.05 6.93 -3.97
N PRO A 172 11.43 6.70 -5.24
CA PRO A 172 11.62 5.36 -5.79
C PRO A 172 12.81 4.60 -5.17
N SER A 173 13.72 5.29 -4.46
CA SER A 173 14.81 4.65 -3.71
C SER A 173 14.36 4.06 -2.37
N GLY A 174 13.12 4.37 -1.95
CA GLY A 174 12.47 3.81 -0.77
C GLY A 174 11.84 2.43 -1.03
N SER A 175 11.35 1.83 0.05
CA SER A 175 10.47 0.65 -0.02
C SER A 175 9.01 1.08 -0.11
N VAL A 176 8.18 0.26 -0.74
CA VAL A 176 6.72 0.44 -0.75
C VAL A 176 6.20 0.36 0.67
N SER A 177 5.62 1.44 1.19
CA SER A 177 5.03 1.44 2.54
C SER A 177 3.51 1.49 2.52
N PHE A 178 2.91 1.85 1.40
CA PHE A 178 1.46 1.89 1.28
C PHE A 178 1.03 1.69 -0.16
N MET A 179 -0.02 0.90 -0.39
CA MET A 179 -0.60 0.68 -1.71
C MET A 179 -1.88 1.53 -1.83
N VAL A 180 -1.86 2.49 -2.75
CA VAL A 180 -2.97 3.43 -2.97
C VAL A 180 -4.00 2.84 -3.93
N PHE A 181 -3.53 2.14 -4.96
CA PHE A 181 -4.36 1.56 -6.01
C PHE A 181 -3.77 0.19 -6.41
N PRO A 182 -4.57 -0.90 -6.48
CA PRO A 182 -4.06 -2.19 -6.88
C PRO A 182 -3.68 -2.21 -8.37
N GLY A 183 -2.69 -3.02 -8.74
CA GLY A 183 -2.48 -3.31 -10.16
C GLY A 183 -3.60 -4.19 -10.69
N PHE A 184 -3.71 -4.34 -12.00
CA PHE A 184 -4.64 -5.28 -12.63
C PHE A 184 -3.91 -6.13 -13.66
N GLN A 185 -3.97 -7.44 -13.49
CA GLN A 185 -3.35 -8.41 -14.40
C GLN A 185 -4.34 -9.51 -14.79
N ASP A 186 -4.05 -10.20 -15.89
CA ASP A 186 -4.82 -11.37 -16.28
C ASP A 186 -4.24 -12.72 -15.79
N SER A 187 -4.89 -13.82 -16.17
CA SER A 187 -4.43 -15.18 -15.88
C SER A 187 -3.10 -15.57 -16.53
N ASN A 188 -2.60 -14.78 -17.51
CA ASN A 188 -1.32 -14.98 -18.18
C ASN A 188 -0.22 -14.05 -17.60
N ASN A 189 -0.49 -13.36 -16.48
CA ASN A 189 0.37 -12.34 -15.88
C ASN A 189 0.61 -11.12 -16.79
N LYS A 190 -0.25 -10.87 -17.78
CA LYS A 190 -0.20 -9.64 -18.55
C LYS A 190 -0.77 -8.51 -17.69
N LEU A 191 0.06 -7.50 -17.43
CA LEU A 191 -0.33 -6.33 -16.67
C LEU A 191 -1.10 -5.33 -17.56
N TYR A 192 -2.31 -4.98 -17.16
CA TYR A 192 -3.15 -3.97 -17.81
C TYR A 192 -3.01 -2.61 -17.15
N TYR A 193 -2.81 -2.60 -15.83
CA TYR A 193 -2.65 -1.38 -15.05
C TYR A 193 -1.66 -1.61 -13.92
N LYS A 194 -0.70 -0.70 -13.77
CA LYS A 194 0.32 -0.74 -12.72
C LYS A 194 -0.28 -0.37 -11.37
N ALA A 195 0.16 -1.02 -10.29
CA ALA A 195 -0.25 -0.62 -8.95
C ALA A 195 0.23 0.80 -8.65
N LYS A 196 -0.57 1.62 -7.97
CA LYS A 196 -0.11 2.92 -7.44
C LYS A 196 0.33 2.74 -6.00
N VAL A 197 1.58 3.05 -5.72
CA VAL A 197 2.21 2.85 -4.41
C VAL A 197 2.78 4.16 -3.88
N TRP A 198 2.90 4.26 -2.56
CA TRP A 198 3.61 5.34 -1.90
C TRP A 198 4.86 4.79 -1.20
N CYS A 199 6.00 5.38 -1.56
CA CYS A 199 7.31 5.09 -0.99
C CYS A 199 7.78 6.34 -0.23
N PRO A 200 7.82 6.34 1.11
CA PRO A 200 8.16 7.54 1.87
C PRO A 200 9.59 8.01 1.56
N VAL A 201 9.77 9.32 1.46
CA VAL A 201 11.10 9.93 1.31
C VAL A 201 11.91 9.59 2.56
N LYS A 202 13.09 8.96 2.38
CA LYS A 202 13.99 8.72 3.50
C LYS A 202 14.40 10.07 4.08
N LYS A 203 14.07 10.33 5.35
CA LYS A 203 14.75 11.40 6.07
C LYS A 203 16.23 11.00 6.13
N PRO A 204 17.17 11.94 5.90
CA PRO A 204 18.57 11.68 6.16
C PRO A 204 18.69 11.12 7.57
N GLU A 205 19.31 9.95 7.72
CA GLU A 205 19.67 9.48 9.07
C GLU A 205 20.54 10.58 9.69
N PRO A 206 20.27 10.98 10.95
CA PRO A 206 21.16 11.93 11.62
C PRO A 206 22.56 11.32 11.59
N GLU A 207 23.51 12.03 10.98
CA GLU A 207 24.92 11.62 11.00
C GLU A 207 25.27 11.32 12.45
N LEU A 208 25.68 10.08 12.72
CA LEU A 208 26.12 9.68 14.05
C LEU A 208 27.22 10.65 14.45
N GLU A 209 27.00 11.40 15.53
CA GLU A 209 28.02 12.31 16.06
C GLU A 209 29.34 11.53 16.18
N PRO A 210 30.48 12.12 15.75
CA PRO A 210 31.76 11.45 15.80
C PRO A 210 31.98 10.93 17.23
N LYS A 211 32.20 9.61 17.35
CA LYS A 211 32.48 9.00 18.66
C LYS A 211 33.55 9.82 19.38
N PRO A 212 33.37 10.13 20.68
CA PRO A 212 34.40 10.80 21.46
C PRO A 212 35.72 10.08 21.25
N GLU A 213 36.77 10.82 20.86
CA GLU A 213 38.12 10.26 20.79
C GLU A 213 38.43 9.58 22.13
N PRO A 214 39.05 8.39 22.11
CA PRO A 214 39.40 7.69 23.34
C PRO A 214 40.26 8.62 24.21
N GLU A 215 39.86 8.77 25.48
CA GLU A 215 40.64 9.55 26.44
C GLU A 215 42.10 9.05 26.46
N PRO A 216 43.08 9.96 26.51
CA PRO A 216 44.49 9.59 26.53
C PRO A 216 44.76 8.65 27.70
N GLU A 217 45.42 7.52 27.42
CA GLU A 217 45.86 6.59 28.45
C GLU A 217 46.68 7.33 29.52
N PRO A 218 46.42 7.08 30.82
CA PRO A 218 47.15 7.74 31.89
C PRO A 218 48.64 7.42 31.81
N GLU A 219 49.46 8.48 31.76
CA GLU A 219 50.92 8.36 31.74
C GLU A 219 51.44 7.56 32.96
N PRO A 220 52.42 6.67 32.77
CA PRO A 220 53.01 5.89 33.84
C PRO A 220 53.73 6.80 34.85
N LYS A 221 53.32 6.72 36.12
CA LYS A 221 53.99 7.40 37.23
C LYS A 221 55.39 6.81 37.41
N LEU A 222 56.42 7.64 37.21
CA LEU A 222 57.82 7.35 37.52
C LEU A 222 57.99 7.24 39.04
N ASP A 223 58.29 6.03 39.52
CA ASP A 223 58.71 5.77 40.90
C ASP A 223 60.05 6.48 41.18
N GLN A 224 60.00 7.51 42.03
CA GLN A 224 61.18 8.12 42.64
C GLN A 224 61.54 7.32 43.89
N ASN A 225 62.49 6.39 43.76
CA ASN A 225 63.03 5.69 44.92
C ASN A 225 64.55 5.51 44.80
N GLU A 226 65.29 6.62 44.86
CA GLU A 226 66.72 6.62 45.18
C GLU A 226 67.01 7.75 46.18
N SER A 227 67.19 7.41 47.47
CA SER A 227 68.14 8.07 48.37
C SER A 227 68.03 7.47 49.78
N CYS A 228 68.98 6.63 50.17
CA CYS A 228 69.61 6.71 51.50
C CYS A 228 70.80 5.73 51.60
N LEU A 229 71.92 6.07 50.97
CA LEU A 229 73.22 5.48 51.29
C LEU A 229 74.13 6.59 51.79
N SER A 230 74.27 6.71 53.11
CA SER A 230 75.46 7.34 53.67
C SER A 230 75.85 6.76 55.03
N LEU A 231 77.15 6.49 55.13
CA LEU A 231 77.99 6.57 56.32
C LEU A 231 77.90 5.44 57.37
N LYS A 232 78.85 4.51 57.28
CA LYS A 232 79.92 4.35 58.30
C LYS A 232 81.00 3.37 57.85
N LYS A 233 82.13 3.91 57.38
CA LYS A 233 83.45 3.27 57.47
C LYS A 233 84.10 3.77 58.75
N ASN A 234 84.58 2.88 59.61
CA ASN A 234 85.97 2.88 60.08
C ASN A 234 86.20 1.88 61.22
N SER A 235 87.42 1.33 61.20
CA SER A 235 88.14 0.67 62.30
C SER A 235 87.74 -0.78 62.59
N LEU A 236 88.63 -1.75 62.75
CA LEU A 236 90.09 -1.81 62.86
C LEU A 236 90.45 -3.31 62.61
N LYS A 237 91.54 -3.66 61.91
CA LYS A 237 92.77 -4.33 62.45
C LYS A 237 92.46 -5.46 63.48
N THR A 238 92.99 -6.69 63.43
CA THR A 238 94.26 -7.21 62.89
C THR A 238 94.30 -8.73 63.11
N LEU A 239 94.78 -9.46 62.10
CA LEU A 239 95.79 -10.53 62.13
C LEU A 239 95.97 -11.39 63.40
N ASN A 240 95.83 -12.71 63.20
CA ASN A 240 96.47 -13.77 63.96
C ASN A 240 97.99 -13.75 63.72
N HIS A 241 98.81 -13.69 64.78
CA HIS A 241 99.63 -14.82 65.26
C HIS A 241 100.35 -14.49 66.56
#